data_AF-A0A540MUK6-F1
#
_entry.id   AF-A0A540MUK6-F1
#
_cell.length_a   1.000
_cell.length_b   1.000
_cell.length_c   1.000
_cell.angle_alpha   90.00
_cell.angle_beta   90.00
_cell.angle_gamma   90.00
#
_symmetry.space_group_name_H-M   'P 1'
#
loop_
_entity.id
_entity.type
_entity.pdbx_description
1 polymer ?
#
loop_
_entity_poly.entity_id
_entity_poly.type
_entity_poly.pdbx_seq_one_letter_code
_entity_poly.pdbx_strand_id
1 'polypeptide(L)'
;MGAVSVGVAAALMAMDDQKAMVLGPKGPLMEEFWDNVRRYGLYALTVSTGALYATFVLLYELLKNPISAILVLVILGGGIFSFSQVLYAMVDVSDFSYGYGYINPCPWIPSM
;
A
#
# COMPACT_ATOMS: atom_id res chain seq x y z
N MET A 1 10.04 4.90 0.82
CA MET A 1 8.85 4.99 -0.05
C MET A 1 9.19 5.05 -1.55
N GLY A 2 10.24 5.77 -1.99
CA GLY A 2 10.55 5.92 -3.43
C GLY A 2 11.12 4.69 -4.17
N ALA A 3 11.81 3.77 -3.48
CA ALA A 3 12.42 2.62 -4.16
C ALA A 3 11.38 1.58 -4.65
N VAL A 4 10.27 1.43 -3.91
CA VAL A 4 9.19 0.50 -4.28
C VAL A 4 8.38 1.08 -5.44
N SER A 5 8.10 2.38 -5.45
CA SER A 5 7.36 3.03 -6.55
C SER A 5 8.16 3.06 -7.86
N VAL A 6 9.49 3.29 -7.78
CA VAL A 6 10.37 3.23 -8.96
C VAL A 6 10.53 1.81 -9.48
N GLY A 7 10.62 0.80 -8.59
CA GLY A 7 10.67 -0.60 -8.98
C GLY A 7 9.38 -1.08 -9.67
N VAL A 8 8.22 -0.68 -9.15
CA VAL A 8 6.92 -1.00 -9.77
C VAL A 8 6.73 -0.26 -11.10
N ALA A 9 7.08 1.02 -11.17
CA ALA A 9 7.00 1.79 -12.41
C ALA A 9 7.93 1.23 -13.51
N ALA A 10 9.16 0.86 -13.15
CA ALA A 10 10.10 0.24 -14.09
C ALA A 10 9.63 -1.15 -14.55
N ALA A 11 9.03 -1.95 -13.66
CA ALA A 11 8.44 -3.23 -14.02
C ALA A 11 7.24 -3.09 -14.97
N LEU A 12 6.39 -2.07 -14.74
CA LEU A 12 5.24 -1.78 -15.60
C LEU A 12 5.66 -1.21 -16.96
N MET A 13 6.70 -0.36 -17.02
CA MET A 13 7.24 0.18 -18.27
C MET A 13 8.04 -0.86 -19.09
N ALA A 14 8.52 -1.93 -18.45
CA ALA A 14 9.17 -3.06 -19.13
C ALA A 14 8.17 -4.09 -19.71
N MET A 15 6.86 -3.90 -19.51
CA MET A 15 5.83 -4.71 -20.18
C MET A 15 5.60 -4.15 -21.59
N ASP A 16 6.28 -4.78 -22.55
CA ASP A 16 6.23 -4.44 -23.99
C ASP A 16 4.79 -4.42 -24.56
N ASP A 17 4.52 -3.43 -25.41
CA ASP A 17 3.19 -3.09 -25.98
C ASP A 17 2.62 -4.24 -26.84
N GLN A 18 3.50 -5.11 -27.36
CA GLN A 18 3.14 -6.33 -28.09
C GLN A 18 2.39 -7.37 -27.23
N LYS A 19 2.61 -7.42 -25.90
CA LYS A 19 1.92 -8.38 -25.02
C LYS A 19 0.46 -7.99 -24.73
N ALA A 20 0.14 -6.69 -24.80
CA ALA A 20 -1.20 -6.18 -24.54
C ALA A 20 -2.24 -6.66 -25.59
N MET A 21 -1.81 -6.88 -26.85
CA MET A 21 -2.68 -7.42 -27.91
C MET A 21 -2.85 -8.95 -27.88
N VAL A 22 -2.01 -9.69 -27.15
CA VAL A 22 -2.06 -11.16 -27.06
C VAL A 22 -2.71 -11.64 -25.74
N LEU A 23 -2.91 -10.73 -24.78
CA LEU A 23 -3.66 -10.89 -23.53
C LEU A 23 -5.20 -10.84 -23.70
N GLY A 24 -5.70 -10.86 -24.94
CA GLY A 24 -7.13 -10.92 -25.22
C GLY A 24 -7.77 -12.19 -24.65
N PRO A 25 -9.08 -12.18 -24.30
CA PRO A 25 -9.76 -13.25 -23.55
C PRO A 25 -9.80 -14.63 -24.25
N LYS A 26 -9.29 -14.75 -25.48
CA LYS A 26 -9.16 -16.02 -26.23
C LYS A 26 -7.75 -16.24 -26.82
N GLY A 27 -6.75 -15.47 -26.38
CA GLY A 27 -5.38 -15.61 -26.85
C GLY A 27 -4.70 -16.86 -26.27
N PRO A 28 -3.89 -17.61 -27.05
CA PRO A 28 -3.22 -18.84 -26.63
C PRO A 28 -2.25 -18.68 -25.44
N LEU A 29 -1.97 -17.43 -25.02
CA LEU A 29 -1.14 -17.11 -23.85
C LEU A 29 -1.91 -17.05 -22.52
N MET A 30 -3.24 -17.16 -22.49
CA MET A 30 -3.97 -17.14 -21.20
C MET A 30 -3.75 -18.40 -20.37
N GLU A 31 -3.61 -19.56 -21.00
CA GLU A 31 -3.29 -20.82 -20.32
C GLU A 31 -1.87 -20.78 -19.74
N GLU A 32 -0.89 -20.34 -20.55
CA GLU A 32 0.49 -20.14 -20.09
C GLU A 32 0.61 -19.06 -19.00
N PHE A 33 -0.15 -17.96 -19.09
CA PHE A 33 -0.21 -16.95 -18.04
C PHE A 33 -0.72 -17.54 -16.73
N TRP A 34 -1.82 -18.29 -16.74
CA TRP A 34 -2.40 -18.86 -15.53
C TRP A 34 -1.49 -19.93 -14.91
N ASP A 35 -0.84 -20.76 -15.72
CA ASP A 35 0.18 -21.70 -15.25
C ASP A 35 1.35 -20.97 -14.58
N ASN A 36 1.75 -19.84 -15.15
CA ASN A 36 2.80 -18.99 -14.62
C ASN A 36 2.39 -18.31 -13.30
N VAL A 37 1.19 -17.73 -13.25
CA VAL A 37 0.62 -17.10 -12.06
C VAL A 37 0.45 -18.11 -10.93
N ARG A 38 0.01 -19.34 -11.23
CA ARG A 38 -0.08 -20.40 -10.22
C ARG A 38 1.29 -20.73 -9.65
N ARG A 39 2.30 -20.92 -10.52
CA ARG A 39 3.66 -21.26 -10.10
C ARG A 39 4.30 -20.14 -9.28
N TYR A 40 4.25 -18.91 -9.77
CA TYR A 40 4.80 -17.76 -9.06
C TYR A 40 3.98 -17.35 -7.85
N GLY A 41 2.67 -17.57 -7.86
CA GLY A 41 1.80 -17.36 -6.70
C GLY A 41 2.19 -18.27 -5.54
N LEU A 42 2.47 -19.55 -5.83
CA LEU A 42 3.00 -20.48 -4.82
C LEU A 42 4.38 -20.04 -4.29
N TYR A 43 5.28 -19.57 -5.16
CA TYR A 43 6.57 -19.04 -4.71
C TYR A 43 6.43 -17.76 -3.90
N ALA A 44 5.55 -16.85 -4.31
CA ALA A 44 5.26 -15.63 -3.57
C ALA A 44 4.73 -15.97 -2.18
N LEU A 45 3.80 -16.92 -2.07
CA LEU A 45 3.28 -17.39 -0.79
C LEU A 45 4.35 -18.01 0.11
N THR A 46 5.20 -18.90 -0.41
CA THR A 46 6.23 -19.54 0.42
C THR A 46 7.30 -18.56 0.86
N VAL A 47 7.78 -17.70 -0.04
CA VAL A 47 8.76 -16.66 0.28
C VAL A 47 8.18 -15.62 1.24
N SER A 48 6.94 -15.16 1.00
CA SER A 48 6.28 -14.20 1.90
C SER A 48 6.04 -14.82 3.27
N THR A 49 5.67 -16.10 3.34
CA THR A 49 5.47 -16.80 4.62
C THR A 49 6.79 -16.92 5.38
N GLY A 50 7.89 -17.27 4.71
CA GLY A 50 9.22 -17.28 5.33
C GLY A 50 9.65 -15.91 5.83
N ALA A 51 9.43 -14.86 5.03
CA ALA A 51 9.74 -13.48 5.41
C ALA A 51 8.89 -13.01 6.60
N LEU A 52 7.59 -13.30 6.58
CA LEU A 52 6.67 -13.02 7.70
C LEU A 52 7.11 -13.77 8.95
N TYR A 53 7.40 -15.06 8.84
CA TYR A 53 7.85 -15.88 9.97
C TYR A 53 9.12 -15.30 10.61
N ALA A 54 10.14 -14.97 9.81
CA ALA A 54 11.37 -14.36 10.32
C ALA A 54 11.10 -13.01 11.02
N THR A 55 10.21 -12.20 10.46
CA THR A 55 9.82 -10.91 11.05
C THR A 55 9.06 -11.09 12.37
N PHE A 56 8.13 -12.05 12.43
CA PHE A 56 7.36 -12.35 13.64
C PHE A 56 8.21 -12.97 14.74
N VAL A 57 9.20 -13.80 14.41
CA VAL A 57 10.16 -14.31 15.39
C VAL A 57 10.90 -13.17 16.08
N LEU A 58 11.39 -12.18 15.32
CA LEU A 58 12.02 -10.98 15.88
C LEU A 58 11.06 -10.21 16.80
N LEU A 59 9.81 -9.99 16.37
CA LEU A 59 8.79 -9.31 17.18
C LEU A 59 8.44 -10.08 18.46
N TYR A 60 8.34 -11.40 18.38
CA TYR A 60 8.01 -12.25 19.53
C TYR A 60 9.13 -12.24 20.57
N GLU A 61 10.39 -12.26 20.15
CA GLU A 61 11.52 -12.17 21.06
C GLU A 61 11.52 -10.85 21.83
N LEU A 62 11.21 -9.74 21.14
CA LEU A 62 11.07 -8.42 21.76
C LEU A 62 9.92 -8.36 22.78
N LEU A 63 8.87 -9.18 22.59
CA LEU A 63 7.70 -9.21 23.47
C LEU A 63 7.96 -9.95 24.80
N LYS A 64 9.04 -10.75 24.89
CA LYS A 64 9.39 -11.47 26.13
C LYS A 64 9.88 -10.53 27.24
N ASN A 65 10.48 -9.40 26.89
CA ASN A 65 10.90 -8.39 27.86
C ASN A 65 9.77 -7.35 28.04
N PRO A 66 9.26 -7.13 29.27
CA PRO A 66 8.09 -6.29 29.51
C PRO A 66 8.25 -4.84 29.02
N ILE A 67 9.44 -4.25 29.14
CA ILE A 67 9.69 -2.88 28.71
C ILE A 67 9.63 -2.79 27.17
N SER A 68 10.32 -3.72 26.51
CA SER A 68 10.32 -3.83 25.04
C SER A 68 8.92 -4.16 24.51
N ALA A 69 8.15 -5.00 25.20
CA ALA A 69 6.79 -5.33 24.82
C ALA A 69 5.88 -4.10 24.78
N ILE A 70 5.95 -3.23 25.80
CA ILE A 70 5.21 -1.97 25.82
C ILE A 70 5.62 -1.08 24.64
N LEU A 71 6.92 -0.97 24.34
CA LEU A 71 7.40 -0.19 23.19
C LEU A 71 6.84 -0.73 21.86
N VAL A 72 6.89 -2.05 21.65
CA VAL A 72 6.33 -2.69 20.45
C VAL A 72 4.83 -2.39 20.33
N LEU A 73 4.07 -2.53 21.41
CA LEU A 73 2.63 -2.25 21.41
C LEU A 73 2.32 -0.78 21.13
N VAL A 74 3.08 0.16 21.69
CA VAL A 74 2.92 1.60 21.43
C VAL A 74 3.25 1.94 19.98
N ILE A 75 4.31 1.36 19.42
CA ILE A 75 4.70 1.60 18.03
C ILE A 75 3.65 1.02 17.07
N LEU A 76 3.20 -0.22 17.30
CA LEU A 76 2.19 -0.86 16.46
C LEU A 76 0.82 -0.17 16.59
N GLY A 77 0.37 0.07 17.82
CA GLY A 77 -0.90 0.73 18.10
C GLY A 77 -0.91 2.18 17.59
N GLY A 78 0.14 2.94 17.88
CA GLY A 78 0.32 4.31 17.39
C GLY A 78 0.44 4.37 15.87
N GLY A 79 1.10 3.39 15.24
CA GLY A 79 1.19 3.26 13.79
C GLY A 79 -0.17 3.00 13.14
N ILE A 80 -0.93 2.03 13.64
CA ILE A 80 -2.29 1.72 13.16
C ILE A 80 -3.21 2.91 13.33
N PHE A 81 -3.16 3.58 14.50
CA PHE A 81 -3.95 4.78 14.75
C PHE A 81 -3.60 5.90 13.76
N SER A 82 -2.32 6.19 13.57
CA SER A 82 -1.85 7.24 12.65
C SER A 82 -2.26 6.95 11.21
N PHE A 83 -2.13 5.70 10.76
CA PHE A 83 -2.57 5.28 9.43
C PHE A 83 -4.09 5.43 9.27
N SER A 84 -4.85 5.07 10.30
CA SER A 84 -6.32 5.25 10.31
C SER A 84 -6.69 6.73 10.18
N GLN A 85 -6.01 7.65 10.87
CA GLN A 85 -6.26 9.08 10.74
C GLN A 85 -6.07 9.57 9.30
N VAL A 86 -5.02 9.11 8.62
CA VAL A 86 -4.77 9.44 7.21
C VAL A 86 -5.89 8.92 6.32
N LEU A 87 -6.32 7.66 6.52
CA LEU A 87 -7.43 7.09 5.76
C LEU A 87 -8.74 7.84 6.01
N TYR A 88 -9.06 8.18 7.26
CA TYR A 88 -10.26 8.96 7.59
C TYR A 88 -10.27 10.33 6.90
N ALA A 89 -9.13 11.00 6.83
CA ALA A 89 -8.97 12.26 6.12
C ALA A 89 -9.07 12.09 4.59
N MET A 90 -8.60 10.98 4.02
CA MET A 90 -8.67 10.70 2.58
C MET A 90 -10.08 10.32 2.12
N VAL A 91 -10.81 9.56 2.93
CA VAL A 91 -12.18 9.11 2.62
C VAL A 91 -13.21 10.18 3.01
N ASP A 92 -12.76 11.35 3.51
CA ASP A 92 -13.58 12.49 3.94
C ASP A 92 -14.65 12.09 4.99
N VAL A 93 -14.31 11.11 5.83
CA VAL A 93 -15.14 10.66 6.95
C VAL A 93 -14.74 11.40 8.23
N SER A 94 -13.67 12.20 8.19
CA SER A 94 -13.25 13.06 9.29
C SER A 94 -14.06 14.36 9.34
N ASP A 95 -14.38 14.86 10.54
CA ASP A 95 -14.94 16.21 10.76
C ASP A 95 -13.97 17.37 10.38
N PHE A 96 -12.82 17.04 9.77
CA PHE A 96 -11.83 17.99 9.31
C PHE A 96 -12.28 18.61 7.98
N SER A 97 -13.02 19.71 8.06
CA SER A 97 -13.29 20.54 6.89
C SER A 97 -12.00 21.26 6.49
N TYR A 98 -11.52 21.03 5.26
CA TYR A 98 -10.55 21.93 4.65
C TYR A 98 -11.23 23.29 4.50
N GLY A 99 -10.95 24.20 5.43
CA GLY A 99 -11.19 25.61 5.26
C GLY A 99 -10.34 26.09 4.09
N TYR A 100 -10.84 25.92 2.87
CA TYR A 100 -10.44 26.79 1.77
C TYR A 100 -10.87 28.17 2.22
N GLY A 101 -9.94 28.88 2.87
CA GLY A 101 -10.07 30.31 3.04
C GLY A 101 -10.26 30.85 1.64
N TYR A 102 -11.50 31.15 1.27
CA TYR A 102 -11.79 31.97 0.12
C TYR A 102 -11.09 33.28 0.40
N ILE A 103 -9.84 33.40 -0.04
CA ILE A 103 -9.27 34.70 -0.31
C ILE A 103 -10.17 35.24 -1.40
N ASN A 104 -11.13 36.08 -1.00
CA ASN A 104 -11.86 36.90 -1.94
C ASN A 104 -10.80 37.61 -2.79
N PRO A 105 -10.66 37.30 -4.09
CA PRO A 105 -9.69 38.00 -4.92
C PRO A 105 -10.08 39.49 -5.07
N CYS A 106 -11.30 39.86 -4.66
CA CYS A 106 -11.85 41.20 -4.67
C CYS A 106 -12.48 41.56 -3.31
N PRO A 107 -11.80 42.33 -2.45
CA PRO A 107 -12.32 42.74 -1.13
C PRO A 107 -13.56 43.64 -1.15
N TRP A 108 -13.99 44.13 -2.31
CA TRP A 108 -15.01 45.17 -2.48
C TRP A 108 -16.34 44.68 -3.07
N ILE A 109 -16.51 43.37 -3.31
CA ILE A 109 -17.78 42.80 -3.77
C ILE A 109 -18.47 42.14 -2.57
N PRO A 110 -19.61 42.66 -2.09
CA PRO A 110 -20.37 42.02 -1.03
C PRO A 110 -20.90 40.67 -1.53
N SER A 111 -20.62 39.59 -0.80
CA SER A 111 -21.28 38.30 -1.02
C SER A 111 -22.74 38.43 -0.58
N MET A 112 -23.67 38.20 -1.52
CA MET A 112 -25.10 38.01 -1.23
C MET A 112 -25.35 36.66 -0.56
#